data_AF-A0A8X8WQ74-F1
#
_entry.id   AF-A0A8X8WQ74-F1
#
_cell.length_a   1.000
_cell.length_b   1.000
_cell.length_c   1.000
_cell.angle_alpha   90.00
_cell.angle_beta   90.00
_cell.angle_gamma   90.00
#
_symmetry.space_group_name_H-M   'P 1'
#
loop_
_entity.id
_entity.type
_entity.pdbx_description
1 polymer ?
#
loop_
_entity_poly.entity_id
_entity_poly.type
_entity_poly.pdbx_seq_one_letter_code
_entity_poly.pdbx_strand_id
1 'polypeptide(L)'
;MARTSLSTEANEAPQTPPPQTPAPPPPPPPPPLLSMARIAIIMRMITLVFLVLSVSLLASNSTTIRVGDSTTTVHFNDFYAYRYALATGVIGLSYTFMHLISSLQQVRSGMLLNDPKILVYEFIGDKVILALVATGVGAAFGATVELKAKMDDLENAYELYLGITVFAPIVSKFDDFFNRAYIPTIFLLLAFLSTGLSSILSSLALTNKTT
;
A
#
# COMPACT_ATOMS: atom_id res chain seq x y z
N MET A 1 -38.16 72.28 -74.12
CA MET A 1 -39.09 71.16 -73.96
C MET A 1 -38.83 70.51 -72.61
N ALA A 2 -39.85 70.53 -71.76
CA ALA A 2 -39.83 69.95 -70.42
C ALA A 2 -39.78 68.42 -70.45
N ARG A 3 -39.11 67.80 -69.48
CA ARG A 3 -39.58 66.57 -68.85
C ARG A 3 -38.91 66.35 -67.50
N THR A 4 -39.77 66.42 -66.49
CA THR A 4 -39.60 66.05 -65.09
C THR A 4 -39.43 64.53 -64.95
N SER A 5 -38.52 64.07 -64.09
CA SER A 5 -38.51 62.71 -63.52
C SER A 5 -37.89 62.84 -62.12
N LEU A 6 -38.73 63.08 -61.11
CA LEU A 6 -39.33 62.09 -60.22
C LEU A 6 -38.27 61.31 -59.41
N SER A 7 -38.17 61.70 -58.14
CA SER A 7 -37.42 61.09 -57.06
C SER A 7 -37.86 59.65 -56.78
N THR A 8 -36.91 58.78 -56.43
CA THR A 8 -37.18 57.55 -55.68
C THR A 8 -36.06 57.38 -54.65
N GLU A 9 -36.39 57.83 -53.45
CA GLU A 9 -35.66 57.61 -52.21
C GLU A 9 -35.82 56.13 -51.86
N ALA A 10 -34.77 55.33 -52.08
CA ALA A 10 -34.76 53.92 -51.72
C ALA A 10 -34.46 53.79 -50.23
N ASN A 11 -35.53 53.57 -49.48
CA ASN A 11 -35.58 53.22 -48.07
C ASN A 11 -34.64 52.03 -47.76
N GLU A 12 -33.55 52.30 -47.02
CA GLU A 12 -32.58 51.28 -46.61
C GLU A 12 -33.17 50.48 -45.43
N ALA A 13 -33.48 49.20 -45.67
CA ALA A 13 -34.03 48.31 -44.65
C ALA A 13 -32.97 48.01 -43.56
N PRO A 14 -33.36 47.85 -42.27
CA PRO A 14 -32.43 47.51 -41.21
C PRO A 14 -31.71 46.18 -41.47
N GLN A 15 -30.38 46.22 -41.60
CA GLN A 15 -29.57 45.00 -41.66
C GLN A 15 -29.67 44.26 -40.33
N THR A 16 -30.23 43.05 -40.36
CA THR A 16 -30.24 42.13 -39.22
C THR A 16 -28.79 41.70 -38.91
N PRO A 17 -28.37 41.69 -37.63
CA PRO A 17 -27.04 41.21 -37.26
C PRO A 17 -26.85 39.74 -37.68
N PRO A 18 -25.64 39.34 -38.12
CA PRO A 18 -25.37 37.96 -38.46
C PRO A 18 -25.58 37.03 -37.25
N PRO A 19 -25.99 35.77 -37.46
CA PRO A 19 -26.22 34.81 -36.38
C PRO A 19 -24.95 34.64 -35.54
N GLN A 20 -25.00 35.01 -34.26
CA GLN A 20 -23.94 34.71 -33.31
C GLN A 20 -23.86 33.18 -33.18
N THR A 21 -22.77 32.59 -33.65
CA THR A 21 -22.49 31.18 -33.44
C THR A 21 -22.44 30.94 -31.93
N PRO A 22 -23.16 29.94 -31.38
CA PRO A 22 -23.09 29.63 -29.96
C PRO A 22 -21.63 29.42 -29.55
N ALA A 23 -21.17 30.13 -28.52
CA ALA A 23 -19.83 29.95 -27.98
C ALA A 23 -19.61 28.46 -27.65
N PRO A 24 -18.43 27.89 -27.95
CA PRO A 24 -18.12 26.52 -27.58
C PRO A 24 -18.39 26.31 -26.08
N PRO A 25 -19.04 25.21 -25.67
CA PRO A 25 -19.23 24.92 -24.26
C PRO A 25 -17.89 24.98 -23.52
N PRO A 26 -17.84 25.54 -22.30
CA PRO A 26 -16.61 25.64 -21.54
C PRO A 26 -15.97 24.24 -21.42
N PRO A 27 -14.64 24.13 -21.59
CA PRO A 27 -13.96 22.85 -21.50
C PRO A 27 -14.33 22.17 -20.16
N PRO A 28 -14.68 20.87 -20.18
CA PRO A 28 -15.04 20.15 -18.96
C PRO A 28 -13.92 20.30 -17.93
N PRO A 29 -14.24 20.46 -16.63
CA PRO A 29 -13.25 20.60 -15.58
C PRO A 29 -12.25 19.43 -15.67
N PRO A 30 -10.93 19.68 -15.48
CA PRO A 30 -9.92 18.64 -15.60
C PRO A 30 -10.31 17.45 -14.70
N PRO A 31 -10.31 16.23 -15.23
CA PRO A 31 -10.82 15.08 -14.49
C PRO A 31 -10.03 14.86 -13.20
N PRO A 32 -10.63 14.27 -12.14
CA PRO A 32 -10.00 14.03 -10.84
C PRO A 32 -8.77 13.11 -10.87
N LEU A 33 -8.32 12.67 -12.05
CA LEU A 33 -7.19 11.77 -12.26
C LEU A 33 -5.85 12.31 -11.72
N LEU A 34 -5.66 13.64 -11.72
CA LEU A 34 -4.44 14.24 -11.16
C LEU A 34 -4.39 14.14 -9.61
N SER A 35 -5.53 13.95 -8.93
CA SER A 35 -5.56 13.73 -7.48
C SER A 35 -5.29 12.25 -7.15
N MET A 36 -5.83 11.32 -7.94
CA MET A 36 -5.65 9.87 -7.73
C MET A 36 -4.19 9.43 -7.84
N ALA A 37 -3.46 9.90 -8.86
CA ALA A 37 -2.04 9.57 -9.02
C ALA A 37 -1.18 10.11 -7.86
N ARG A 38 -1.48 11.32 -7.38
CA ARG A 38 -0.80 11.90 -6.20
C ARG A 38 -1.08 11.10 -4.93
N ILE A 39 -2.33 10.68 -4.72
CA ILE A 39 -2.72 9.85 -3.57
C ILE A 39 -2.03 8.48 -3.64
N ALA A 40 -1.95 7.86 -4.82
CA ALA A 40 -1.27 6.57 -4.99
C ALA A 40 0.22 6.63 -4.62
N ILE A 41 0.94 7.68 -5.05
CA ILE A 41 2.35 7.89 -4.67
C ILE A 41 2.50 8.05 -3.15
N ILE A 42 1.61 8.82 -2.51
CA ILE A 42 1.63 9.00 -1.04
C ILE A 42 1.40 7.66 -0.34
N MET A 43 0.42 6.86 -0.78
CA MET A 43 0.16 5.53 -0.22
C MET A 43 1.37 4.60 -0.33
N ARG A 44 2.12 4.69 -1.44
CA ARG A 44 3.34 3.90 -1.62
C ARG A 44 4.46 4.32 -0.68
N MET A 45 4.61 5.61 -0.41
CA MET A 45 5.57 6.10 0.59
C MET A 45 5.20 5.63 2.00
N ILE A 46 3.91 5.68 2.34
CA ILE A 46 3.40 5.19 3.63
C ILE A 46 3.66 3.68 3.77
N THR A 47 3.33 2.92 2.72
CA THR A 47 3.60 1.47 2.63
C THR A 47 5.08 1.19 2.85
N LEU A 48 5.97 1.90 2.15
CA LEU A 48 7.43 1.74 2.29
C LEU A 48 7.88 1.94 3.74
N VAL A 49 7.41 2.99 4.41
CA VAL A 49 7.76 3.27 5.82
C VAL A 49 7.33 2.12 6.73
N PHE A 50 6.11 1.61 6.58
CA PHE A 50 5.63 0.50 7.38
C PHE A 50 6.39 -0.80 7.11
N LEU A 51 6.76 -1.09 5.87
CA LEU A 51 7.61 -2.24 5.54
C LEU A 51 9.00 -2.12 6.17
N VAL A 52 9.64 -0.94 6.08
CA VAL A 52 10.96 -0.71 6.68
C VAL A 52 10.90 -0.91 8.19
N LEU A 53 9.90 -0.32 8.86
CA LEU A 53 9.71 -0.47 10.31
C LEU A 53 9.49 -1.94 10.68
N SER A 54 8.59 -2.63 9.97
CA SER A 54 8.30 -4.04 10.23
C SER A 54 9.52 -4.94 10.07
N VAL A 55 10.22 -4.85 8.92
CA VAL A 55 11.42 -5.66 8.64
C VAL A 55 12.54 -5.35 9.64
N SER A 56 12.77 -4.08 9.95
CA SER A 56 13.82 -3.68 10.89
C SER A 56 13.56 -4.20 12.30
N LEU A 57 12.32 -4.11 12.77
CA LEU A 57 11.91 -4.62 14.08
C LEU A 57 11.97 -6.15 14.15
N LEU A 58 11.51 -6.84 13.10
CA LEU A 58 11.54 -8.30 13.05
C LEU A 58 12.97 -8.85 12.94
N ALA A 59 13.86 -8.13 12.25
CA ALA A 59 15.27 -8.49 12.12
C ALA A 59 16.09 -8.19 13.40
N SER A 60 15.78 -7.11 14.10
CA SER A 60 16.60 -6.63 15.23
C SER A 60 16.15 -7.17 16.59
N ASN A 61 14.92 -7.66 16.72
CA ASN A 61 14.42 -8.07 18.03
C ASN A 61 14.90 -9.47 18.43
N SER A 62 15.47 -9.54 19.63
CA SER A 62 16.02 -10.74 20.26
C SER A 62 15.67 -10.75 21.74
N THR A 63 15.41 -11.93 22.33
CA THR A 63 15.29 -12.09 23.79
C THR A 63 16.41 -12.96 24.33
N THR A 64 16.92 -12.60 25.50
CA THR A 64 17.96 -13.39 26.19
C THR A 64 17.32 -14.23 27.28
N ILE A 65 17.35 -15.55 27.13
CA ILE A 65 16.81 -16.49 28.11
C ILE A 65 17.98 -17.09 28.90
N ARG A 66 17.84 -17.10 30.22
CA ARG A 66 18.80 -17.76 31.12
C ARG A 66 18.25 -19.15 31.45
N VAL A 67 18.98 -20.19 31.09
CA VAL A 67 18.67 -21.59 31.46
C VAL A 67 19.88 -22.12 32.24
N GLY A 68 19.74 -22.22 33.56
CA GLY A 68 20.87 -22.51 34.46
C GLY A 68 21.95 -21.42 34.40
N ASP A 69 23.20 -21.83 34.22
CA ASP A 69 24.37 -20.93 34.08
C ASP A 69 24.61 -20.45 32.64
N SER A 70 23.81 -20.92 31.68
CA SER A 70 23.93 -20.57 30.27
C SER A 70 22.91 -19.52 29.82
N THR A 71 23.37 -18.50 29.11
CA THR A 71 22.53 -17.49 28.45
C THR A 71 22.36 -17.85 26.97
N THR A 72 21.15 -18.21 26.58
CA THR A 72 20.82 -18.46 25.16
C THR A 72 19.98 -17.30 24.64
N THR A 73 20.48 -16.64 23.59
CA THR A 73 19.79 -15.55 22.90
C THR A 73 18.92 -16.11 21.79
N VAL A 74 17.60 -15.96 21.91
CA VAL A 74 16.63 -16.41 20.91
C VAL A 74 16.21 -15.21 20.07
N HIS A 75 16.39 -15.31 18.75
CA HIS A 75 15.98 -14.28 17.80
C HIS A 75 14.63 -14.63 17.19
N PHE A 76 13.86 -13.62 16.74
CA PHE A 76 12.62 -13.93 16.01
C PHE A 76 12.90 -14.73 14.74
N ASN A 77 13.99 -14.44 14.03
CA ASN A 77 14.37 -15.13 12.80
C ASN A 77 14.71 -16.63 13.00
N ASP A 78 14.87 -17.10 14.23
CA ASP A 78 15.10 -18.53 14.51
C ASP A 78 13.83 -19.36 14.29
N PHE A 79 12.65 -18.75 14.42
CA PHE A 79 11.38 -19.42 14.13
C PHE A 79 11.06 -19.35 12.64
N TYR A 80 10.74 -20.51 12.06
CA TYR A 80 10.49 -20.64 10.62
C TYR A 80 9.39 -19.67 10.12
N ALA A 81 8.33 -19.46 10.91
CA ALA A 81 7.23 -18.58 10.55
C ALA A 81 7.63 -17.09 10.53
N TYR A 82 8.38 -16.61 11.52
CA TYR A 82 8.88 -15.23 11.53
C TYR A 82 9.95 -15.00 10.48
N ARG A 83 10.80 -16.00 10.20
CA ARG A 83 11.75 -15.94 9.08
C ARG A 83 11.02 -15.84 7.74
N TYR A 84 9.94 -16.60 7.56
CA TYR A 84 9.10 -16.49 6.37
C TYR A 84 8.44 -15.10 6.28
N ALA A 85 7.86 -14.59 7.36
CA ALA A 85 7.29 -13.24 7.40
C ALA A 85 8.34 -12.17 7.07
N LEU A 86 9.55 -12.28 7.62
CA LEU A 86 10.68 -11.41 7.29
C LEU A 86 11.03 -11.48 5.81
N ALA A 87 11.11 -12.69 5.23
CA ALA A 87 11.39 -12.87 3.81
C ALA A 87 10.32 -12.21 2.92
N THR A 88 9.03 -12.42 3.21
CA THR A 88 7.94 -11.78 2.46
C THR A 88 7.97 -10.26 2.59
N GLY A 89 8.29 -9.73 3.77
CA GLY A 89 8.49 -8.29 4.00
C GLY A 89 9.67 -7.74 3.18
N VAL A 90 10.81 -8.42 3.14
CA VAL A 90 11.96 -8.01 2.33
C VAL A 90 11.65 -8.03 0.83
N ILE A 91 10.91 -9.03 0.35
CA ILE A 91 10.48 -9.10 -1.05
C ILE A 91 9.53 -7.94 -1.38
N GLY A 92 8.54 -7.69 -0.51
CA GLY A 92 7.64 -6.54 -0.65
C GLY A 92 8.40 -5.22 -0.66
N LEU A 93 9.40 -5.06 0.23
CA LEU A 93 10.21 -3.84 0.32
C LEU A 93 11.02 -3.61 -0.95
N SER A 94 11.62 -4.67 -1.47
CA SER A 94 12.39 -4.65 -2.71
C SER A 94 11.51 -4.24 -3.89
N TYR A 95 10.30 -4.77 -3.97
CA TYR A 95 9.33 -4.39 -5.00
C TYR A 95 8.91 -2.92 -4.89
N THR A 96 8.54 -2.45 -3.69
CA THR A 96 8.17 -1.03 -3.49
C THR A 96 9.33 -0.09 -3.85
N PHE A 97 10.57 -0.49 -3.58
CA PHE A 97 11.75 0.29 -3.95
C PHE A 97 11.95 0.36 -5.47
N MET A 98 11.82 -0.77 -6.18
CA MET A 98 11.88 -0.81 -7.65
C MET A 98 10.76 0.02 -8.29
N HIS A 99 9.58 -0.02 -7.69
CA HIS A 99 8.45 0.81 -8.10
C HIS A 99 8.76 2.31 -7.95
N LEU A 100 9.37 2.72 -6.84
CA LEU A 100 9.74 4.11 -6.58
C LEU A 100 10.78 4.63 -7.59
N ILE A 101 11.80 3.83 -7.90
CA ILE A 101 12.82 4.21 -8.91
C ILE A 101 12.18 4.44 -10.27
N SER A 102 11.28 3.54 -10.68
CA SER A 102 10.57 3.63 -11.96
C SER A 102 9.75 4.92 -12.05
N SER A 103 9.06 5.29 -10.96
CA SER A 103 8.31 6.55 -10.86
C SER A 103 9.22 7.78 -10.97
N LEU A 104 10.39 7.79 -10.31
CA LEU A 104 11.36 8.91 -10.41
C LEU A 104 11.93 9.06 -11.82
N GLN A 105 12.33 7.96 -12.47
CA GLN A 105 12.84 7.98 -13.83
C GLN A 105 11.80 8.54 -14.80
N GLN A 106 10.53 8.17 -14.61
CA GLN A 106 9.43 8.64 -15.43
C GLN A 106 9.15 10.14 -15.27
N VAL A 107 9.18 10.65 -14.03
CA VAL A 107 9.08 12.10 -13.77
C VAL A 107 10.21 12.87 -14.45
N ARG A 108 11.43 12.32 -14.44
CA ARG A 108 12.60 12.94 -15.09
C ARG A 108 12.50 12.95 -16.62
N SER A 109 12.00 11.88 -17.23
CA SER A 109 11.90 11.75 -18.68
C SER A 109 10.70 12.48 -19.30
N GLY A 110 9.79 13.06 -18.49
CA GLY A 110 8.62 13.79 -18.96
C GLY A 110 7.55 12.93 -19.66
N MET A 111 7.76 11.62 -19.74
CA MET A 111 6.87 10.66 -20.38
C MET A 111 5.80 10.21 -19.37
N LEU A 112 4.74 11.01 -19.25
CA LEU A 112 3.63 10.79 -18.32
C LEU A 112 3.05 9.36 -18.45
N LEU A 113 2.64 8.79 -17.31
CA LEU A 113 1.92 7.53 -17.04
C LEU A 113 0.81 7.15 -18.04
N ASN A 114 1.14 6.95 -19.30
CA ASN A 114 0.18 6.68 -20.36
C ASN A 114 0.59 5.52 -21.25
N ASP A 115 1.72 4.86 -20.98
CA ASP A 115 2.04 3.61 -21.66
C ASP A 115 1.25 2.46 -20.99
N PRO A 116 0.20 1.92 -21.63
CA PRO A 116 -0.73 0.97 -21.00
C PRO A 116 -0.05 -0.29 -20.49
N LYS A 117 1.11 -0.66 -21.05
CA LYS A 117 1.87 -1.86 -20.65
C LYS A 117 2.46 -1.75 -19.25
N ILE A 118 2.97 -0.59 -18.87
CA ILE A 118 3.60 -0.36 -17.55
C ILE A 118 2.52 -0.41 -16.45
N LEU A 119 1.35 0.15 -16.72
CA LEU A 119 0.23 0.17 -15.78
C LEU A 119 -0.33 -1.23 -15.49
N VAL A 120 -0.36 -2.11 -16.51
CA VAL A 120 -0.78 -3.51 -16.34
C VAL A 120 0.24 -4.31 -15.52
N TYR A 121 1.54 -4.11 -15.80
CA TYR A 121 2.62 -4.77 -15.02
C TYR A 121 2.55 -4.38 -13.55
N GLU A 122 2.39 -3.09 -13.27
CA GLU A 122 2.23 -2.55 -11.92
C GLU A 122 1.00 -3.10 -11.21
N PHE A 123 -0.13 -3.21 -11.91
CA PHE A 123 -1.35 -3.78 -11.34
C PHE A 123 -1.21 -5.26 -10.97
N ILE A 124 -0.56 -6.05 -11.83
CA ILE A 124 -0.33 -7.49 -11.57
C ILE A 124 0.70 -7.66 -10.44
N GLY A 125 1.79 -6.88 -10.48
CA GLY A 125 2.82 -6.88 -9.45
C GLY A 125 2.25 -6.55 -8.06
N ASP A 126 1.42 -5.49 -7.99
CA ASP A 126 0.78 -5.06 -6.74
C ASP A 126 -0.08 -6.20 -6.15
N LYS A 127 -0.77 -7.01 -6.97
CA LYS A 127 -1.56 -8.16 -6.48
C LYS A 127 -0.71 -9.30 -5.97
N VAL A 128 0.36 -9.65 -6.68
CA VAL A 128 1.27 -10.74 -6.29
C VAL A 128 1.94 -10.40 -4.96
N ILE A 129 2.44 -9.17 -4.83
CA ILE A 129 3.08 -8.70 -3.60
C ILE A 129 2.07 -8.56 -2.47
N LEU A 130 0.85 -8.09 -2.76
CA LEU A 130 -0.23 -8.04 -1.78
C LEU A 130 -0.52 -9.44 -1.21
N ALA A 131 -0.66 -10.45 -2.06
CA ALA A 131 -0.89 -11.83 -1.62
C ALA A 131 0.30 -12.38 -0.83
N LEU A 132 1.53 -12.11 -1.28
CA LEU A 132 2.75 -12.58 -0.62
C LEU A 132 2.94 -11.96 0.77
N VAL A 133 2.72 -10.64 0.92
CA VAL A 133 2.80 -9.98 2.22
C VAL A 133 1.66 -10.45 3.13
N ALA A 134 0.46 -10.69 2.59
CA ALA A 134 -0.67 -11.22 3.36
C ALA A 134 -0.37 -12.59 3.98
N THR A 135 0.25 -13.51 3.23
CA THR A 135 0.65 -14.82 3.78
C THR A 135 1.72 -14.68 4.84
N GLY A 136 2.66 -13.74 4.68
CA GLY A 136 3.66 -13.40 5.70
C GLY A 136 3.02 -12.89 7.00
N VAL A 137 2.07 -11.97 6.91
CA VAL A 137 1.30 -11.46 8.05
C VAL A 137 0.56 -12.60 8.74
N GLY A 138 -0.13 -13.45 7.98
CA GLY A 138 -0.84 -14.61 8.51
C GLY A 138 0.09 -15.60 9.22
N ALA A 139 1.26 -15.88 8.65
CA ALA A 139 2.25 -16.76 9.26
C ALA A 139 2.80 -16.20 10.57
N ALA A 140 3.13 -14.90 10.61
CA ALA A 140 3.59 -14.24 11.83
C ALA A 140 2.51 -14.24 12.93
N PHE A 141 1.28 -13.82 12.62
CA PHE A 141 0.18 -13.84 13.57
C PHE A 141 -0.14 -15.25 14.07
N GLY A 142 -0.23 -16.21 13.14
CA GLY A 142 -0.50 -17.61 13.46
C GLY A 142 0.56 -18.18 14.39
N ALA A 143 1.84 -17.91 14.11
CA ALA A 143 2.93 -18.34 14.98
C ALA A 143 2.90 -17.68 16.36
N THR A 144 2.59 -16.38 16.46
CA THR A 144 2.49 -15.71 17.77
C THR A 144 1.41 -16.35 18.64
N VAL A 145 0.22 -16.60 18.08
CA VAL A 145 -0.92 -17.18 18.81
C VAL A 145 -0.66 -18.64 19.17
N GLU A 146 -0.21 -19.44 18.21
CA GLU A 146 0.03 -20.87 18.44
C GLU A 146 1.16 -21.10 19.45
N LEU A 147 2.26 -20.36 19.33
CA LEU A 147 3.42 -20.57 20.19
C LEU A 147 3.16 -20.09 21.62
N LYS A 148 2.36 -19.02 21.79
CA LYS A 148 1.87 -18.61 23.12
C LYS A 148 0.98 -19.69 23.75
N ALA A 149 -0.04 -20.17 23.02
CA ALA A 149 -0.95 -21.18 23.52
C ALA A 149 -0.23 -22.48 23.92
N LYS A 150 0.77 -22.92 23.15
CA LYS A 150 1.58 -24.10 23.50
C LYS A 150 2.43 -23.90 24.75
N MET A 151 2.91 -22.69 25.03
CA MET A 151 3.67 -22.40 26.26
C MET A 151 2.76 -22.41 27.48
N ASP A 152 1.57 -21.82 27.38
CA ASP A 152 0.57 -21.82 28.45
C ASP A 152 0.08 -23.26 28.74
N ASP A 153 -0.17 -24.06 27.70
CA ASP A 153 -0.56 -25.48 27.84
C ASP A 153 0.55 -26.32 28.50
N LEU A 154 1.81 -26.05 28.15
CA LEU A 154 2.95 -26.69 28.79
C LEU A 154 3.06 -26.33 30.27
N GLU A 155 2.87 -25.05 30.64
CA GLU A 155 2.87 -24.63 32.05
C GLU A 155 1.77 -25.34 32.84
N ASN A 156 0.54 -25.32 32.32
CA ASN A 156 -0.62 -25.94 32.95
C ASN A 156 -0.46 -27.46 33.11
N ALA A 157 0.08 -28.15 32.11
CA ALA A 157 0.30 -29.59 32.16
C ALA A 157 1.30 -29.98 33.27
N TYR A 158 2.39 -29.22 33.43
CA TYR A 158 3.37 -29.46 34.49
C TYR A 158 2.85 -29.05 35.87
N GLU A 159 2.10 -27.95 35.97
CA GLU A 159 1.44 -27.55 37.21
C GLU A 159 0.46 -28.63 37.69
N LEU A 160 -0.31 -29.23 36.78
CA LEU A 160 -1.24 -30.32 37.10
C LEU A 160 -0.52 -31.60 37.55
N TYR A 161 0.62 -31.94 36.92
CA TYR A 161 1.34 -33.19 37.22
C TYR A 161 2.22 -33.09 38.48
N LEU A 162 2.88 -31.94 38.71
CA LEU A 162 3.86 -31.76 39.78
C LEU A 162 3.38 -30.85 40.92
N GLY A 163 2.29 -30.08 40.74
CA GLY A 163 1.80 -29.12 41.72
C GLY A 163 2.73 -27.92 41.96
N ILE A 164 3.70 -27.70 41.05
CA ILE A 164 4.73 -26.65 41.17
C ILE A 164 4.95 -25.93 39.83
N THR A 165 5.10 -24.62 39.89
CA THR A 165 5.31 -23.73 38.73
C THR A 165 6.80 -23.58 38.37
N VAL A 166 7.42 -24.67 37.93
CA VAL A 166 8.87 -24.69 37.60
C VAL A 166 9.20 -23.77 36.42
N PHE A 167 8.28 -23.61 35.47
CA PHE A 167 8.50 -22.88 34.22
C PHE A 167 7.94 -21.46 34.18
N ALA A 168 7.22 -21.00 35.21
CA ALA A 168 6.66 -19.64 35.27
C ALA A 168 7.64 -18.51 34.89
N PRO A 169 8.91 -18.47 35.36
CA PRO A 169 9.85 -17.42 34.95
C PRO A 169 10.31 -17.54 33.49
N ILE A 170 10.17 -18.72 32.88
CA ILE A 170 10.51 -18.96 31.47
C ILE A 170 9.31 -18.59 30.59
N VAL A 171 8.09 -19.02 30.97
CA VAL A 171 6.86 -18.74 30.24
C VAL A 171 6.57 -17.25 30.20
N SER A 172 6.73 -16.54 31.32
CA SER A 172 6.60 -15.07 31.37
C SER A 172 7.58 -14.33 30.43
N LYS A 173 8.81 -14.84 30.25
CA LYS A 173 9.76 -14.27 29.29
C LYS A 173 9.36 -14.52 27.84
N PHE A 174 8.82 -15.69 27.55
CA PHE A 174 8.28 -16.01 26.23
C PHE A 174 7.03 -15.18 25.94
N ASP A 175 6.18 -14.94 26.93
CA ASP A 175 5.02 -14.08 26.78
C ASP A 175 5.42 -12.64 26.42
N ASP A 176 6.38 -12.04 27.13
CA ASP A 176 6.91 -10.71 26.76
C ASP A 176 7.51 -10.73 25.34
N PHE A 177 8.24 -11.79 24.99
CA PHE A 177 8.83 -11.93 23.67
C PHE A 177 7.79 -12.01 22.55
N PHE A 178 6.73 -12.82 22.71
CA PHE A 178 5.64 -12.90 21.74
C PHE A 178 4.79 -11.63 21.71
N ASN A 179 4.60 -10.97 22.85
CA ASN A 179 3.92 -9.69 22.90
C ASN A 179 4.67 -8.62 22.08
N ARG A 180 6.01 -8.62 22.11
CA ARG A 180 6.83 -7.76 21.23
C ARG A 180 6.69 -8.12 19.75
N ALA A 181 6.43 -9.38 19.40
CA ALA A 181 6.26 -9.81 18.01
C ALA A 181 5.00 -9.24 17.35
N TYR A 182 3.98 -8.86 18.13
CA TYR A 182 2.80 -8.16 17.58
C TYR A 182 3.17 -6.82 16.95
N ILE A 183 4.15 -6.09 17.50
CA ILE A 183 4.53 -4.76 17.02
C ILE A 183 4.97 -4.80 15.53
N PRO A 184 6.01 -5.57 15.12
CA PRO A 184 6.39 -5.67 13.71
C PRO A 184 5.29 -6.26 12.85
N THR A 185 4.48 -7.18 13.39
CA THR A 185 3.40 -7.84 12.64
C THR A 185 2.26 -6.86 12.32
N ILE A 186 1.91 -5.95 13.23
CA ILE A 186 0.92 -4.89 13.00
C ILE A 186 1.42 -3.91 11.92
N PHE A 187 2.69 -3.52 11.95
CA PHE A 187 3.26 -2.69 10.88
C PHE A 187 3.22 -3.41 9.53
N LEU A 188 3.50 -4.71 9.50
CA LEU A 188 3.39 -5.53 8.28
C LEU A 188 1.94 -5.59 7.76
N LEU A 189 0.97 -5.73 8.67
CA LEU A 189 -0.45 -5.72 8.34
C LEU A 189 -0.90 -4.36 7.79
N LEU A 190 -0.43 -3.26 8.38
CA LEU A 190 -0.76 -1.92 7.91
C LEU A 190 -0.14 -1.62 6.54
N ALA A 191 1.08 -2.11 6.30
CA ALA A 191 1.69 -2.13 4.97
C ALA A 191 0.84 -2.90 3.94
N PHE A 192 0.35 -4.09 4.30
CA PHE A 192 -0.55 -4.88 3.47
C PHE A 192 -1.85 -4.11 3.14
N LEU A 193 -2.51 -3.52 4.13
CA LEU A 193 -3.75 -2.75 3.93
C LEU A 193 -3.52 -1.53 3.03
N SER A 194 -2.42 -0.80 3.25
CA SER A 194 -2.07 0.37 2.45
C SER A 194 -1.79 -0.02 0.98
N THR A 195 -1.09 -1.14 0.76
CA THR A 195 -0.88 -1.71 -0.58
C THR A 195 -2.20 -2.09 -1.25
N GLY A 196 -3.12 -2.70 -0.50
CA GLY A 196 -4.45 -3.08 -0.99
C GLY A 196 -5.26 -1.87 -1.44
N LEU A 197 -5.29 -0.80 -0.64
CA LEU A 197 -5.93 0.46 -1.02
C LEU A 197 -5.29 1.07 -2.27
N SER A 198 -3.97 1.07 -2.36
CA SER A 198 -3.25 1.56 -3.56
C SER A 198 -3.64 0.78 -4.81
N SER A 199 -3.75 -0.54 -4.71
CA SER A 199 -4.15 -1.41 -5.84
C SER A 199 -5.58 -1.10 -6.32
N ILE A 200 -6.52 -0.86 -5.40
CA ILE A 200 -7.91 -0.49 -5.74
C ILE A 200 -7.95 0.87 -6.45
N LEU A 201 -7.24 1.87 -5.93
CA LEU A 201 -7.16 3.20 -6.54
C LEU A 201 -6.55 3.14 -7.94
N SER A 202 -5.50 2.33 -8.12
CA SER A 202 -4.88 2.11 -9.44
C SER A 202 -5.84 1.41 -10.42
N SER A 203 -6.63 0.44 -9.94
CA SER A 203 -7.66 -0.22 -10.75
C SER A 203 -8.73 0.76 -11.25
N LEU A 204 -9.20 1.66 -10.39
CA LEU A 204 -10.20 2.66 -10.74
C LEU A 204 -9.68 3.66 -11.77
N ALA A 205 -8.40 4.06 -11.65
CA ALA A 205 -7.76 4.93 -12.62
C ALA A 205 -7.60 4.26 -14.00
N LEU A 206 -7.33 2.95 -14.04
CA LEU A 206 -7.24 2.17 -15.29
C LEU A 206 -8.60 2.05 -15.98
N THR A 207 -9.67 1.69 -15.26
CA THR A 207 -11.02 1.55 -15.84
C THR A 207 -11.50 2.83 -16.51
N ASN A 208 -11.25 3.99 -15.89
CA ASN A 208 -11.64 5.29 -16.43
C ASN A 208 -10.87 5.75 -17.68
N LYS A 209 -9.73 5.14 -18.02
CA LYS A 209 -8.99 5.43 -19.27
C LYS A 209 -9.44 4.59 -20.46
N THR A 210 -10.25 3.56 -20.23
CA THR A 210 -10.63 2.56 -21.25
C THR A 210 -12.07 2.71 -21.73
N THR A 211 -12.82 3.66 -21.15
CA THR A 211 -14.19 4.04 -21.52
C THR A 211 -14.16 5.43 -22.14
#